data_AF-A0A8T5MZD3-F1
#
_entry.id   AF-A0A8T5MZD3-F1
#
_cell.length_a   1.000
_cell.length_b   1.000
_cell.length_c   1.000
_cell.angle_alpha   90.00
_cell.angle_beta   90.00
_cell.angle_gamma   90.00
#
_symmetry.space_group_name_H-M   'P 1'
#
loop_
_entity.id
_entity.type
_entity.pdbx_description
1 polymer ?
#
loop_
_entity_poly.entity_id
_entity_poly.type
_entity_poly.pdbx_seq_one_letter_code
_entity_poly.pdbx_strand_id
1 'polypeptide(L)'
;MDTNIKDFCKKPNTSRFVFVLLSRIKEGYTLAQISECLKKSMNWKRPKQSLNYHLNRLQKTGAIEKVQSHPYAIYKLTPFGDRVQRFLTPSDKQPVLFRCHNLIVGYGILSFGSFNFINTSTRKIVSMNNWNYAVERDGDFTIHIQDTGLLKIYCPEKTKTDPEKAFQEMYIQAENIAQSYLSRYNMRLGSQRIIRKGHKAIVNSDEISQVFGDNVNLKTIWTDHSTGSLELEESQDENRIENLLNLPADVKELKEHLVQQTGIMSNLTVQIERHLEVNNKIGDGLDKFAEAVIEMKDVSKQIKDYIIKTIHSSH
;
A
#
# COMPACT_ATOMS: atom_id res chain seq x y z
N MET A 1 6.52 23.19 28.91
CA MET A 1 5.28 22.41 28.74
C MET A 1 5.27 21.34 29.82
N ASP A 2 4.21 21.25 30.63
CA ASP A 2 4.10 20.28 31.73
C ASP A 2 4.17 18.84 31.20
N THR A 3 5.20 18.10 31.63
CA THR A 3 5.40 16.67 31.31
C THR A 3 4.17 15.83 31.65
N ASN A 4 3.46 16.22 32.72
CA ASN A 4 2.22 15.60 33.19
C ASN A 4 1.05 15.70 32.19
N ILE A 5 0.96 16.76 31.39
CA ILE A 5 -0.12 16.91 30.39
C ILE A 5 0.14 16.03 29.17
N LYS A 6 1.40 15.91 28.72
CA LYS A 6 1.76 15.02 27.61
C LYS A 6 1.52 13.55 27.96
N ASP A 7 1.87 13.14 29.18
CA ASP A 7 1.63 11.78 29.65
C ASP A 7 0.15 11.43 29.78
N PHE A 8 -0.68 12.42 30.08
CA PHE A 8 -2.14 12.28 30.17
C PHE A 8 -2.80 12.04 28.81
N CYS A 9 -2.24 12.62 27.73
CA CYS A 9 -2.81 12.60 26.38
C CYS A 9 -2.15 11.58 25.41
N LYS A 10 -1.41 10.58 25.93
CA LYS A 10 -0.62 9.62 25.13
C LYS A 10 -1.37 8.83 24.04
N LYS A 11 -2.71 8.76 24.08
CA LYS A 11 -3.51 8.04 23.06
C LYS A 11 -4.50 9.00 22.36
N PRO A 12 -4.40 9.18 21.03
CA PRO A 12 -5.16 10.21 20.30
C PRO A 12 -6.69 10.06 20.43
N ASN A 13 -7.23 8.84 20.32
CA ASN A 13 -8.66 8.58 20.53
C ASN A 13 -9.14 8.87 21.96
N THR A 14 -8.23 8.83 22.94
CA THR A 14 -8.56 9.20 24.32
C THR A 14 -8.60 10.72 24.47
N SER A 15 -7.76 11.46 23.73
CA SER A 15 -7.69 12.92 23.76
C SER A 15 -8.98 13.60 23.27
N ARG A 16 -9.58 13.14 22.16
CA ARG A 16 -10.88 13.67 21.65
C ARG A 16 -12.01 13.46 22.65
N PHE A 17 -12.14 12.24 23.15
CA PHE A 17 -13.19 11.90 24.11
C PHE A 17 -13.05 12.69 25.43
N VAL A 18 -11.81 12.84 25.91
CA VAL A 18 -11.49 13.63 27.10
C VAL A 18 -11.76 15.11 26.87
N PHE A 19 -11.42 15.66 25.71
CA PHE A 19 -11.73 17.05 25.36
C PHE A 19 -13.24 17.32 25.42
N VAL A 20 -14.05 16.51 24.73
CA VAL A 20 -15.51 16.66 24.72
C VAL A 20 -16.08 16.59 26.14
N LEU A 21 -15.61 15.62 26.95
CA LEU A 21 -15.98 15.50 28.36
C LEU A 21 -15.68 16.76 29.16
N LEU A 22 -14.43 17.25 29.10
CA LEU A 22 -14.01 18.43 29.85
C LEU A 22 -14.76 19.68 29.41
N SER A 23 -15.03 19.83 28.11
CA SER A 23 -15.82 20.96 27.58
C SER A 23 -17.26 20.95 28.08
N ARG A 24 -17.94 19.80 28.09
CA ARG A 24 -19.32 19.72 28.65
C ARG A 24 -19.34 19.92 30.16
N ILE A 25 -18.33 19.46 30.88
CA ILE A 25 -18.19 19.73 32.32
C ILE A 25 -17.97 21.23 32.57
N LYS A 26 -17.16 21.90 31.74
CA LYS A 26 -16.94 23.35 31.81
C LYS A 26 -18.22 24.16 31.57
N GLU A 27 -19.07 23.69 30.65
CA GLU A 27 -20.39 24.25 30.37
C GLU A 27 -21.43 23.97 31.48
N GLY A 28 -21.07 23.21 32.52
CA GLY A 28 -21.95 22.91 33.65
C GLY A 28 -22.96 21.80 33.40
N TYR A 29 -22.73 20.93 32.41
CA TYR A 29 -23.68 19.86 32.07
C TYR A 29 -23.75 18.82 33.19
N THR A 30 -24.97 18.36 33.48
CA THR A 30 -25.21 17.17 34.32
C THR A 30 -24.72 15.90 33.62
N LEU A 31 -24.47 14.83 34.39
CA LEU A 31 -24.08 13.53 33.83
C LEU A 31 -25.06 13.01 32.76
N ALA A 32 -26.36 13.25 32.92
CA ALA A 32 -27.37 12.85 31.96
C ALA A 32 -27.22 13.62 30.64
N GLN A 33 -27.03 14.94 30.71
CA GLN A 33 -26.80 15.79 29.53
C GLN A 33 -25.47 15.46 28.83
N ILE A 34 -24.40 15.20 29.59
CA ILE A 34 -23.12 14.73 29.02
C ILE A 34 -23.33 13.42 28.25
N SER A 35 -24.03 12.45 28.85
CA SER A 35 -24.30 11.17 28.21
C SER A 35 -25.10 11.32 26.92
N GLU A 36 -26.10 12.20 26.90
CA GLU A 36 -26.93 12.44 25.72
C GLU A 36 -26.14 13.16 24.61
N CYS A 37 -25.33 14.14 24.99
CA CYS A 37 -24.46 14.84 24.06
C CYS A 37 -23.45 13.89 23.40
N LEU A 38 -22.84 12.98 24.17
CA LEU A 38 -21.90 11.98 23.62
C LEU A 38 -22.58 11.02 22.64
N LYS A 39 -23.82 10.61 22.90
CA LYS A 39 -24.60 9.79 21.96
C LYS A 39 -24.81 10.50 20.63
N LYS A 40 -25.23 11.78 20.68
CA LYS A 40 -25.52 12.58 19.48
C LYS A 40 -24.26 12.97 18.70
N SER A 41 -23.25 13.52 19.37
CA SER A 41 -22.08 14.13 18.73
C SER A 41 -20.96 13.14 18.39
N MET A 42 -20.88 11.99 19.06
CA MET A 42 -19.80 11.01 18.86
C MET A 42 -20.32 9.61 18.50
N ASN A 43 -21.61 9.45 18.22
CA ASN A 43 -22.25 8.14 18.02
C ASN A 43 -21.88 7.15 19.15
N TRP A 44 -21.83 7.65 20.39
CA TRP A 44 -21.38 6.86 21.54
C TRP A 44 -22.42 5.79 21.89
N LYS A 45 -22.15 4.54 21.48
CA LYS A 45 -23.00 3.37 21.77
C LYS A 45 -22.64 2.64 23.08
N ARG A 46 -21.62 3.11 23.81
CA ARG A 46 -21.12 2.39 24.99
C ARG A 46 -22.01 2.62 26.23
N PRO A 47 -22.05 1.66 27.16
CA PRO A 47 -22.94 1.73 28.31
C PRO A 47 -22.49 2.77 29.34
N LYS A 48 -23.41 3.17 30.23
CA LYS A 48 -23.18 4.20 31.27
C LYS A 48 -21.98 3.89 32.18
N GLN A 49 -21.69 2.61 32.44
CA GLN A 49 -20.50 2.23 33.22
C GLN A 49 -19.19 2.72 32.57
N SER A 50 -19.11 2.74 31.23
CA SER A 50 -17.93 3.23 30.52
C SER A 50 -17.73 4.73 30.74
N LEU A 51 -18.80 5.52 30.74
CA LEU A 51 -18.74 6.96 31.02
C LEU A 51 -18.27 7.22 32.46
N ASN A 52 -18.83 6.47 33.42
CA ASN A 52 -18.41 6.55 34.83
C ASN A 52 -16.94 6.16 35.03
N TYR A 53 -16.44 5.16 34.31
CA TYR A 53 -15.02 4.79 34.33
C TYR A 53 -14.12 5.97 33.95
N HIS A 54 -14.48 6.70 32.88
CA HIS A 54 -13.71 7.86 32.45
C HIS A 54 -13.80 9.03 33.42
N LEU A 55 -14.99 9.33 33.95
CA LEU A 55 -15.16 10.38 34.96
C LEU A 55 -14.36 10.08 36.24
N ASN A 56 -14.39 8.84 36.71
CA ASN A 56 -13.58 8.40 37.85
C ASN A 56 -12.08 8.56 37.58
N ARG A 57 -11.63 8.27 36.35
CA ARG A 57 -10.24 8.48 35.95
C ARG A 57 -9.87 9.95 35.96
N LEU A 58 -10.71 10.83 35.39
CA LEU A 58 -10.51 12.28 35.39
C LEU A 58 -10.48 12.86 36.81
N GLN A 59 -11.31 12.32 37.71
CA GLN A 59 -11.33 12.72 39.12
C GLN A 59 -10.08 12.24 39.86
N LYS A 60 -9.64 10.99 39.64
CA LYS A 60 -8.40 10.45 40.20
C LYS A 60 -7.16 11.22 39.76
N THR A 61 -7.15 11.73 38.53
CA THR A 61 -6.05 12.58 38.03
C THR A 61 -6.17 14.04 38.46
N GLY A 62 -7.20 14.40 39.25
CA GLY A 62 -7.43 15.77 39.70
C GLY A 62 -7.81 16.73 38.58
N ALA A 63 -8.29 16.25 37.43
CA ALA A 63 -8.74 17.10 36.31
C ALA A 63 -10.15 17.63 36.55
N ILE A 64 -10.98 16.87 37.24
CA ILE A 64 -12.34 17.28 37.61
C ILE A 64 -12.59 17.01 39.09
N GLU A 65 -13.52 17.75 39.66
CA GLU A 65 -14.05 17.52 41.00
C GLU A 65 -15.58 17.36 40.93
N LYS A 66 -16.13 16.53 41.83
CA LYS A 66 -17.57 16.31 41.91
C LYS A 66 -18.16 17.31 42.89
N VAL A 67 -19.02 18.21 42.40
CA VAL A 67 -19.62 19.29 43.20
C VAL A 67 -20.92 18.83 43.85
N GLN A 68 -21.71 18.01 43.15
CA GLN A 68 -23.00 17.53 43.63
C GLN A 68 -23.20 16.07 43.25
N SER A 69 -23.82 15.30 44.14
CA SER A 69 -24.11 13.87 43.97
C SER A 69 -25.59 13.57 43.75
N HIS A 70 -26.51 14.38 44.30
CA HIS A 70 -27.96 14.17 44.27
C HIS A 70 -28.70 15.50 44.03
N PRO A 71 -29.80 15.54 43.23
CA PRO A 71 -30.41 14.44 42.49
C PRO A 71 -29.64 14.03 41.22
N TYR A 72 -28.72 14.87 40.75
CA TYR A 72 -27.87 14.59 39.59
C TYR A 72 -26.39 14.80 39.93
N ALA A 73 -25.52 14.00 39.32
CA ALA A 73 -24.08 14.19 39.44
C ALA A 73 -23.63 15.39 38.60
N ILE A 74 -23.04 16.39 39.26
CA ILE A 74 -22.47 17.59 38.64
C ILE A 74 -20.98 17.62 38.96
N TYR A 75 -20.18 17.91 37.93
CA TYR A 75 -18.73 18.02 38.02
C TYR A 75 -18.30 19.44 37.66
N LYS A 76 -17.12 19.84 38.11
CA LYS A 76 -16.46 21.08 37.72
C LYS A 76 -15.02 20.78 37.33
N LEU A 77 -14.48 21.58 36.41
CA LEU A 77 -13.05 21.52 36.09
C LEU A 77 -12.23 22.10 37.25
N THR A 78 -11.16 21.41 37.61
CA THR A 78 -10.11 21.98 38.47
C THR A 78 -9.22 22.92 37.63
N PRO A 79 -8.34 23.73 38.25
CA PRO A 79 -7.34 24.49 37.50
C PRO A 79 -6.44 23.61 36.61
N PHE A 80 -6.17 22.36 37.02
CA PHE A 80 -5.44 21.40 36.19
C PHE A 80 -6.29 20.96 35.00
N GLY A 81 -7.56 20.59 35.22
CA GLY A 81 -8.48 20.20 34.14
C GLY A 81 -8.71 21.31 33.12
N ASP A 82 -8.78 22.57 33.55
CA ASP A 82 -8.91 23.71 32.64
C ASP A 82 -7.65 23.91 31.79
N ARG A 83 -6.45 23.71 32.35
CA ARG A 83 -5.21 23.70 31.54
C ARG A 83 -5.17 22.54 30.55
N VAL A 84 -5.59 21.34 30.95
CA VAL A 84 -5.72 20.19 30.05
C VAL A 84 -6.73 20.47 28.96
N GLN A 85 -7.89 21.04 29.30
CA GLN A 85 -8.92 21.40 28.33
C GLN A 85 -8.38 22.40 27.32
N ARG A 86 -7.74 23.50 27.75
CA ARG A 86 -7.12 24.49 26.86
C ARG A 86 -5.98 23.92 26.00
N PHE A 87 -5.21 22.97 26.54
CA PHE A 87 -4.19 22.26 25.76
C PHE A 87 -4.81 21.40 24.66
N LEU A 88 -5.99 20.83 24.93
CA LEU A 88 -6.78 20.04 23.98
C LEU A 88 -7.68 20.90 23.08
N THR A 89 -7.97 22.15 23.45
CA THR A 89 -8.72 23.10 22.63
C THR A 89 -7.87 23.47 21.42
N PRO A 90 -8.29 23.16 20.19
CA PRO A 90 -7.60 23.62 19.00
C PRO A 90 -7.56 25.14 19.03
N SER A 91 -6.36 25.72 18.95
CA SER A 91 -6.24 27.17 18.77
C SER A 91 -6.66 27.49 17.33
N ASP A 92 -7.65 28.36 17.15
CA ASP A 92 -8.11 28.88 15.85
C ASP A 92 -6.97 29.43 14.96
N LYS A 93 -5.78 29.65 15.51
CA LYS A 93 -4.58 30.17 14.84
C LYS A 93 -3.54 29.12 14.44
N GLN A 94 -3.77 27.81 14.64
CA GLN A 94 -2.78 26.84 14.18
C GLN A 94 -2.91 26.61 12.67
N PRO A 95 -1.81 26.77 11.91
CA PRO A 95 -1.86 26.52 10.48
C PRO A 95 -2.21 25.05 10.25
N VAL A 96 -3.15 24.78 9.35
CA VAL A 96 -3.51 23.41 8.96
C VAL A 96 -2.26 22.73 8.44
N LEU A 97 -1.77 21.76 9.18
CA LEU A 97 -0.63 20.95 8.78
C LEU A 97 -1.14 19.77 7.96
N PHE A 98 -0.59 19.58 6.78
CA PHE A 98 -0.82 18.45 5.90
C PHE A 98 0.35 17.47 6.01
N ARG A 99 0.01 16.21 6.20
CA ARG A 99 0.89 15.05 6.18
C ARG A 99 0.84 14.41 4.80
N CYS A 100 1.98 14.39 4.12
CA CYS A 100 2.19 13.52 2.95
C CYS A 100 2.92 12.26 3.43
N HIS A 101 2.36 11.09 3.15
CA HIS A 101 2.94 9.81 3.55
C HIS A 101 2.72 8.76 2.46
N ASN A 102 3.40 7.61 2.56
CA ASN A 102 3.30 6.51 1.59
C ASN A 102 3.69 6.85 0.15
N LEU A 103 4.46 7.93 -0.08
CA LEU A 103 5.03 8.23 -1.39
C LEU A 103 6.13 7.22 -1.72
N ILE A 104 6.00 6.57 -2.87
CA ILE A 104 7.03 5.70 -3.43
C ILE A 104 7.41 6.23 -4.80
N VAL A 105 8.68 6.60 -4.94
CA VAL A 105 9.27 7.05 -6.20
C VAL A 105 10.10 5.91 -6.79
N GLY A 106 9.95 5.68 -8.08
CA GLY A 106 10.60 4.60 -8.81
C GLY A 106 11.48 5.10 -9.95
N TYR A 107 12.55 4.35 -10.21
CA TYR A 107 13.44 4.55 -11.35
C TYR A 107 13.71 3.20 -12.01
N GLY A 108 13.54 3.11 -13.33
CA GLY A 108 14.04 1.96 -14.07
C GLY A 108 15.57 1.95 -14.02
N ILE A 109 16.19 0.80 -13.79
CA ILE A 109 17.65 0.66 -13.80
C ILE A 109 18.04 0.16 -15.19
N LEU A 110 18.72 1.00 -15.95
CA LEU A 110 19.23 0.66 -17.29
C LEU A 110 20.58 -0.06 -17.20
N SER A 111 21.36 0.23 -16.15
CA SER A 111 22.59 -0.46 -15.83
C SER A 111 22.88 -0.36 -14.33
N PHE A 112 23.30 -1.48 -13.73
CA PHE A 112 23.66 -1.55 -12.33
C PHE A 112 25.05 -0.96 -12.01
N GLY A 113 25.88 -0.69 -13.04
CA GLY A 113 27.24 -0.20 -12.81
C GLY A 113 28.05 -1.16 -11.94
N SER A 114 28.62 -0.66 -10.84
CA SER A 114 29.34 -1.44 -9.83
C SER A 114 28.44 -1.97 -8.70
N PHE A 115 27.12 -1.74 -8.76
CA PHE A 115 26.19 -2.27 -7.78
C PHE A 115 26.09 -3.80 -7.87
N ASN A 116 26.17 -4.49 -6.73
CA ASN A 116 26.08 -5.94 -6.65
C ASN A 116 25.06 -6.38 -5.58
N PHE A 117 24.47 -7.56 -5.76
CA PHE A 117 23.57 -8.15 -4.77
C PHE A 117 24.36 -9.02 -3.80
N ILE A 118 25.17 -8.35 -2.96
CA ILE A 118 25.91 -9.00 -1.85
C ILE A 118 25.44 -8.39 -0.52
N ASN A 119 25.25 -9.23 0.50
CA ASN A 119 24.93 -8.76 1.84
C ASN A 119 26.09 -7.96 2.41
N THR A 120 25.82 -6.78 2.95
CA THR A 120 26.81 -5.94 3.64
C THR A 120 26.23 -5.44 4.96
N SER A 121 27.03 -4.74 5.75
CA SER A 121 26.55 -4.09 6.98
C SER A 121 25.45 -3.04 6.72
N THR A 122 25.39 -2.48 5.51
CA THR A 122 24.42 -1.45 5.11
C THR A 122 23.29 -1.97 4.24
N ARG A 123 23.39 -3.20 3.74
CA ARG A 123 22.48 -3.79 2.74
C ARG A 123 22.05 -5.18 3.13
N LYS A 124 20.73 -5.38 3.21
CA LYS A 124 20.11 -6.70 3.36
C LYS A 124 19.51 -7.15 2.03
N ILE A 125 19.84 -8.34 1.58
CA ILE A 125 19.17 -8.98 0.44
C ILE A 125 17.95 -9.74 0.94
N VAL A 126 16.84 -9.55 0.25
CA VAL A 126 15.60 -10.30 0.44
C VAL A 126 15.32 -11.07 -0.84
N SER A 127 15.31 -12.39 -0.74
CA SER A 127 14.92 -13.27 -1.84
C SER A 127 13.42 -13.51 -1.80
N MET A 128 12.74 -13.22 -2.91
CA MET A 128 11.38 -13.65 -3.19
C MET A 128 11.43 -14.66 -4.34
N ASN A 129 10.50 -15.61 -4.36
CA ASN A 129 10.48 -16.78 -5.25
C ASN A 129 11.23 -16.62 -6.59
N ASN A 130 10.90 -15.58 -7.37
CA ASN A 130 11.45 -15.36 -8.71
C ASN A 130 12.30 -14.08 -8.87
N TRP A 131 12.59 -13.34 -7.80
CA TRP A 131 13.36 -12.10 -7.85
C TRP A 131 13.91 -11.69 -6.48
N ASN A 132 15.04 -10.99 -6.48
CA ASN A 132 15.68 -10.50 -5.28
C ASN A 132 15.61 -8.98 -5.20
N TYR A 133 15.63 -8.45 -3.98
CA TYR A 133 15.87 -7.04 -3.80
C TYR A 133 16.81 -6.77 -2.63
N ALA A 134 17.68 -5.80 -2.83
CA ALA A 134 18.51 -5.22 -1.81
C ALA A 134 17.74 -4.10 -1.10
N VAL A 135 17.75 -4.12 0.23
CA VAL A 135 17.21 -3.06 1.08
C VAL A 135 18.37 -2.29 1.68
N GLU A 136 18.41 -0.99 1.41
CA GLU A 136 19.33 -0.02 2.03
C GLU A 136 18.54 1.09 2.73
N ARG A 137 19.21 1.81 3.62
CA ARG A 137 18.70 3.03 4.23
C ARG A 137 19.63 4.19 3.96
N ASP A 138 19.03 5.35 3.66
CA ASP A 138 19.73 6.63 3.56
C ASP A 138 18.97 7.63 4.43
N GLY A 139 19.45 7.86 5.64
CA GLY A 139 18.68 8.52 6.70
C GLY A 139 17.38 7.78 7.00
N ASP A 140 16.26 8.50 6.93
CA ASP A 140 14.91 7.95 7.16
C ASP A 140 14.27 7.32 5.91
N PHE A 141 14.95 7.37 4.76
CA PHE A 141 14.47 6.77 3.52
C PHE A 141 14.81 5.29 3.48
N THR A 142 13.88 4.49 2.96
CA THR A 142 14.14 3.09 2.66
C THR A 142 14.26 2.93 1.14
N ILE A 143 15.36 2.33 0.69
CA ILE A 143 15.66 2.13 -0.73
C ILE A 143 15.60 0.64 -1.03
N HIS A 144 14.79 0.26 -2.00
CA HIS A 144 14.73 -1.10 -2.52
C HIS A 144 15.30 -1.13 -3.94
N ILE A 145 16.31 -1.94 -4.18
CA ILE A 145 16.89 -2.16 -5.51
C ILE A 145 16.59 -3.58 -5.91
N GLN A 146 15.77 -3.75 -6.94
CA GLN A 146 15.35 -5.05 -7.44
C GLN A 146 16.28 -5.52 -8.56
N ASP A 147 16.63 -6.80 -8.57
CA ASP A 147 17.44 -7.41 -9.64
C ASP A 147 16.74 -7.41 -11.01
N THR A 148 15.42 -7.25 -11.02
CA THR A 148 14.59 -7.00 -12.20
C THR A 148 14.76 -5.62 -12.85
N GLY A 149 15.63 -4.77 -12.29
CA GLY A 149 15.95 -3.46 -12.86
C GLY A 149 15.04 -2.33 -12.38
N LEU A 150 14.64 -2.35 -11.10
CA LEU A 150 13.82 -1.29 -10.50
C LEU A 150 14.39 -0.81 -9.17
N LEU A 151 14.62 0.49 -9.07
CA LEU A 151 14.96 1.17 -7.83
C LEU A 151 13.69 1.85 -7.28
N LYS A 152 13.31 1.56 -6.03
CA LYS A 152 12.18 2.18 -5.33
C LYS A 152 12.69 2.92 -4.10
N ILE A 153 12.26 4.16 -3.94
CA ILE A 153 12.56 4.99 -2.79
C ILE A 153 11.26 5.21 -2.04
N TYR A 154 11.20 4.70 -0.81
CA TYR A 154 10.10 4.89 0.12
C TYR A 154 10.40 6.15 0.93
N CYS A 155 9.62 7.20 0.68
CA CYS A 155 9.83 8.48 1.34
C CYS A 155 9.18 8.46 2.72
N PRO A 156 9.87 8.93 3.77
CA PRO A 156 9.30 9.06 5.11
C PRO A 156 8.16 10.08 5.11
N GLU A 157 7.29 10.02 6.11
CA GLU A 157 6.22 11.01 6.23
C GLU A 157 6.77 12.43 6.35
N LYS A 158 6.08 13.39 5.72
CA LYS A 158 6.46 14.80 5.78
C LYS A 158 5.26 15.69 6.02
N THR A 159 5.45 16.62 6.94
CA THR A 159 4.41 17.55 7.37
C THR A 159 4.74 18.97 6.93
N LYS A 160 3.81 19.63 6.23
CA LYS A 160 3.90 21.04 5.83
C LYS A 160 2.53 21.71 5.90
N THR A 161 2.50 23.03 5.93
CA THR A 161 1.27 23.82 5.83
C THR A 161 0.61 23.77 4.45
N ASP A 162 1.34 23.24 3.45
CA ASP A 162 0.91 23.09 2.07
C ASP A 162 1.24 21.66 1.62
N PRO A 163 0.23 20.86 1.20
CA PRO A 163 0.44 19.47 0.82
C PRO A 163 1.26 19.32 -0.47
N GLU A 164 1.21 20.30 -1.38
CA GLU A 164 2.04 20.25 -2.60
C GLU A 164 3.50 20.47 -2.27
N LYS A 165 3.81 21.39 -1.34
CA LYS A 165 5.19 21.58 -0.86
C LYS A 165 5.73 20.35 -0.14
N ALA A 166 4.91 19.68 0.69
CA ALA A 166 5.31 18.42 1.30
C ALA A 166 5.67 17.37 0.24
N PHE A 167 4.79 17.20 -0.76
CA PHE A 167 5.02 16.28 -1.87
C PHE A 167 6.26 16.63 -2.68
N GLN A 168 6.39 17.89 -3.12
CA GLN A 168 7.52 18.36 -3.90
C GLN A 168 8.85 18.16 -3.17
N GLU A 169 8.92 18.49 -1.88
CA GLU A 169 10.15 18.29 -1.12
C GLU A 169 10.50 16.81 -0.98
N MET A 170 9.53 15.92 -0.76
CA MET A 170 9.78 14.48 -0.70
C MET A 170 10.22 13.94 -2.07
N TYR A 171 9.65 14.45 -3.15
CA TYR A 171 9.98 14.07 -4.52
C TYR A 171 11.40 14.52 -4.91
N ILE A 172 11.78 15.75 -4.57
CA ILE A 172 13.14 16.27 -4.76
C ILE A 172 14.15 15.49 -3.91
N GLN A 173 13.81 15.15 -2.67
CA GLN A 173 14.70 14.36 -1.82
C GLN A 173 14.91 12.95 -2.38
N ALA A 174 13.87 12.30 -2.91
CA ALA A 174 13.99 11.02 -3.60
C ALA A 174 14.91 11.14 -4.84
N GLU A 175 14.78 12.21 -5.62
CA GLU A 175 15.66 12.47 -6.76
C GLU A 175 17.13 12.62 -6.33
N ASN A 176 17.40 13.39 -5.28
CA ASN A 176 18.77 13.54 -4.75
C ASN A 176 19.36 12.20 -4.29
N ILE A 177 18.55 11.33 -3.68
CA ILE A 177 18.97 9.97 -3.32
C ILE A 177 19.26 9.15 -4.58
N ALA A 178 18.42 9.19 -5.61
CA ALA A 178 18.69 8.50 -6.87
C ALA A 178 19.99 8.97 -7.54
N GLN A 179 20.25 10.29 -7.54
CA GLN A 179 21.50 10.88 -8.05
C GLN A 179 22.74 10.46 -7.24
N SER A 180 22.60 10.32 -5.92
CA SER A 180 23.64 9.75 -5.05
C SER A 180 23.98 8.31 -5.46
N TYR A 181 22.99 7.49 -5.80
CA TYR A 181 23.21 6.12 -6.27
C TYR A 181 23.84 6.04 -7.67
N LEU A 182 23.43 6.94 -8.58
CA LEU A 182 24.11 7.11 -9.89
C LEU A 182 25.60 7.36 -9.68
N SER A 183 25.95 8.30 -8.79
CA SER A 183 27.34 8.67 -8.53
C SER A 183 28.12 7.58 -7.78
N ARG A 184 27.52 6.99 -6.74
CA ARG A 184 28.17 6.01 -5.86
C ARG A 184 28.49 4.69 -6.56
N TYR A 185 27.57 4.23 -7.40
CA TYR A 185 27.66 2.92 -8.03
C TYR A 185 27.86 2.99 -9.55
N ASN A 186 28.02 4.20 -10.11
CA ASN A 186 28.05 4.40 -11.56
C ASN A 186 26.84 3.74 -12.26
N MET A 187 25.68 3.79 -11.60
CA MET A 187 24.43 3.24 -12.14
C MET A 187 23.95 4.10 -13.32
N ARG A 188 23.09 3.53 -14.17
CA ARG A 188 22.29 4.30 -15.13
C ARG A 188 20.82 4.09 -14.82
N LEU A 189 20.12 5.17 -14.51
CA LEU A 189 18.70 5.16 -14.20
C LEU A 189 17.92 5.78 -15.37
N GLY A 190 16.74 5.23 -15.64
CA GLY A 190 15.75 5.81 -16.54
C GLY A 190 14.91 6.88 -15.83
N SER A 191 13.87 7.35 -16.51
CA SER A 191 13.02 8.42 -16.01
C SER A 191 12.36 8.08 -14.68
N GLN A 192 12.28 9.10 -13.82
CA GLN A 192 11.58 9.06 -12.57
C GLN A 192 10.07 8.81 -12.78
N ARG A 193 9.47 7.98 -11.94
CA ARG A 193 8.02 7.71 -11.95
C ARG A 193 7.47 7.60 -10.54
N ILE A 194 6.23 8.03 -10.34
CA ILE A 194 5.51 7.83 -9.09
C ILE A 194 4.92 6.42 -9.12
N ILE A 195 5.43 5.52 -8.27
CA ILE A 195 4.88 4.16 -8.13
C ILE A 195 3.63 4.20 -7.25
N ARG A 196 3.69 4.96 -6.16
CA ARG A 196 2.55 5.21 -5.28
C ARG A 196 2.47 6.69 -4.97
N LYS A 197 1.33 7.30 -5.30
CA LYS A 197 1.07 8.70 -4.97
C LYS A 197 0.93 8.82 -3.45
N GLY A 198 1.67 9.74 -2.84
CA GLY A 198 1.59 9.97 -1.41
C GLY A 198 0.18 10.41 -1.00
N HIS A 199 -0.32 9.85 0.09
CA HIS A 199 -1.62 10.21 0.65
C HIS A 199 -1.49 11.56 1.37
N LYS A 200 -2.36 12.50 1.01
CA LYS A 200 -2.46 13.82 1.64
C LYS A 200 -3.51 13.72 2.73
N ALA A 201 -3.06 13.64 3.98
CA ALA A 201 -3.93 13.73 5.13
C ALA A 201 -3.70 15.08 5.81
N ILE A 202 -4.73 15.65 6.44
CA ILE A 202 -4.49 16.73 7.39
C ILE A 202 -3.97 16.07 8.66
N VAL A 203 -2.84 16.53 9.20
CA VAL A 203 -2.24 16.03 10.46
C VAL A 203 -3.26 16.07 11.60
N ASN A 204 -4.18 17.04 11.53
CA ASN A 204 -5.26 17.27 12.46
C ASN A 204 -6.63 16.83 11.88
N SER A 205 -6.70 15.83 11.00
CA SER A 205 -7.97 15.40 10.40
C SER A 205 -9.03 15.06 11.46
N ASP A 206 -8.62 14.51 12.59
CA ASP A 206 -9.52 14.24 13.72
C ASP A 206 -10.03 15.49 14.43
N GLU A 207 -9.27 16.60 14.43
CA GLU A 207 -9.67 17.90 15.00
C GLU A 207 -10.50 18.72 14.00
N ILE A 208 -10.23 18.63 12.69
CA ILE A 208 -11.04 19.29 11.66
C ILE A 208 -12.37 18.58 11.45
N SER A 209 -12.41 17.25 11.48
CA SER A 209 -13.68 16.49 11.54
C SER A 209 -14.49 16.76 12.82
N GLN A 210 -13.88 17.35 13.87
CA GLN A 210 -14.60 17.86 15.04
C GLN A 210 -15.18 19.26 14.82
N VAL A 211 -14.51 20.12 14.05
CA VAL A 211 -14.95 21.51 13.78
C VAL A 211 -16.03 21.58 12.69
N PHE A 212 -15.96 20.75 11.66
CA PHE A 212 -16.90 20.79 10.51
C PHE A 212 -18.05 19.78 10.62
N GLY A 213 -18.23 19.17 11.78
CA GLY A 213 -19.15 18.05 12.04
C GLY A 213 -20.64 18.29 11.79
N ASP A 214 -21.07 19.50 11.40
CA ASP A 214 -22.48 19.78 11.15
C ASP A 214 -22.84 20.27 9.74
N ASN A 215 -21.91 20.61 8.83
CA ASN A 215 -22.30 21.26 7.54
C ASN A 215 -21.51 20.87 6.27
N VAL A 216 -20.59 19.91 6.30
CA VAL A 216 -19.90 19.47 5.08
C VAL A 216 -20.21 18.00 4.83
N ASN A 217 -20.83 17.71 3.68
CA ASN A 217 -21.05 16.35 3.19
C ASN A 217 -19.68 15.76 2.80
N LEU A 218 -18.96 15.21 3.78
CA LEU A 218 -17.59 14.68 3.67
C LEU A 218 -17.53 13.32 2.93
N LYS A 219 -18.23 13.19 1.79
CA LYS A 219 -18.07 12.01 0.91
C LYS A 219 -16.69 11.95 0.23
N THR A 220 -15.86 12.99 0.37
CA THR A 220 -14.66 13.18 -0.47
C THR A 220 -13.32 13.32 0.28
N ILE A 221 -13.26 13.07 1.59
CA ILE A 221 -11.98 13.10 2.32
C ILE A 221 -11.75 11.77 3.03
N TRP A 222 -11.00 10.89 2.36
CA TRP A 222 -10.52 9.63 2.93
C TRP A 222 -9.50 9.92 4.02
N THR A 223 -9.81 9.49 5.24
CA THR A 223 -8.89 9.52 6.39
C THR A 223 -8.30 8.13 6.56
N ASP A 224 -7.09 7.93 6.00
CA ASP A 224 -6.34 6.68 6.12
C ASP A 224 -5.72 6.58 7.53
N HIS A 225 -6.15 5.56 8.28
CA HIS A 225 -5.77 5.23 9.65
C HIS A 225 -4.56 4.29 9.74
N SER A 226 -3.58 4.33 8.83
CA SER A 226 -2.46 3.40 8.90
C SER A 226 -1.23 3.91 9.69
N THR A 227 -0.89 3.18 10.76
CA THR A 227 0.49 2.95 11.21
C THR A 227 0.68 1.44 11.40
N GLY A 228 1.56 0.82 10.62
CA GLY A 228 2.12 -0.52 10.87
C GLY A 228 1.23 -1.74 10.57
N SER A 229 1.48 -2.35 9.41
CA SER A 229 1.18 -3.73 8.96
C SER A 229 -0.28 -4.17 8.66
N LEU A 230 -0.40 -4.68 7.42
CA LEU A 230 -1.42 -5.56 6.81
C LEU A 230 -2.78 -4.93 6.49
N GLU A 231 -2.89 -4.36 5.28
CA GLU A 231 -4.13 -4.41 4.50
C GLU A 231 -3.79 -4.84 3.06
N LEU A 232 -4.25 -6.05 2.71
CA LEU A 232 -4.57 -6.43 1.34
C LEU A 232 -5.81 -5.61 0.97
N GLU A 233 -5.68 -4.63 0.08
CA GLU A 233 -6.85 -3.97 -0.49
C GLU A 233 -7.04 -4.43 -1.95
N GLU A 234 -7.97 -5.37 -2.09
CA GLU A 234 -8.79 -5.49 -3.28
C GLU A 234 -9.64 -4.23 -3.43
N SER A 235 -9.61 -3.68 -4.65
CA SER A 235 -10.62 -2.82 -5.27
C SER A 235 -11.21 -1.67 -4.44
N GLN A 236 -10.78 -0.44 -4.70
CA GLN A 236 -11.69 0.71 -4.83
C GLN A 236 -11.15 1.71 -5.86
N ASP A 237 -11.77 1.74 -7.05
CA ASP A 237 -12.16 3.00 -7.71
C ASP A 237 -12.96 2.68 -9.00
N GLU A 238 -14.30 2.64 -8.88
CA GLU A 238 -15.24 2.56 -10.02
C GLU A 238 -15.23 3.84 -10.88
N ASN A 239 -14.61 4.94 -10.41
CA ASN A 239 -14.58 6.23 -11.12
C ASN A 239 -13.29 6.49 -11.92
N ARG A 240 -12.43 5.48 -12.09
CA ARG A 240 -11.20 5.62 -12.86
C ARG A 240 -11.43 5.56 -14.38
N ILE A 241 -12.58 5.04 -14.82
CA ILE A 241 -12.94 4.90 -16.24
C ILE A 241 -13.22 6.26 -16.90
N GLU A 242 -13.90 7.18 -16.21
CA GLU A 242 -14.17 8.52 -16.78
C GLU A 242 -12.92 9.40 -16.87
N ASN A 243 -11.98 9.26 -15.94
CA ASN A 243 -10.68 9.94 -16.03
C ASN A 243 -9.72 9.28 -17.03
N LEU A 244 -10.00 8.04 -17.46
CA LEU A 244 -9.30 7.36 -18.56
C LEU A 244 -9.81 7.74 -19.94
N LEU A 245 -10.89 8.53 -20.07
CA LEU A 245 -11.44 8.94 -21.37
C LEU A 245 -10.89 10.28 -21.89
N ASN A 246 -10.14 11.02 -21.07
CA ASN A 246 -9.43 12.25 -21.48
C ASN A 246 -7.92 12.03 -21.59
N LEU A 247 -7.50 11.01 -22.36
CA LEU A 247 -6.09 10.68 -22.51
C LEU A 247 -5.38 11.66 -23.47
N PRO A 248 -4.17 12.14 -23.13
CA PRO A 248 -3.30 12.88 -24.04
C PRO A 248 -2.99 12.08 -25.32
N ALA A 249 -2.63 12.78 -26.40
CA ALA A 249 -2.34 12.22 -27.72
C ALA A 249 -1.46 10.95 -27.70
N ASP A 250 -0.54 10.86 -26.74
CA ASP A 250 0.41 9.76 -26.56
C ASP A 250 -0.25 8.39 -26.28
N VAL A 251 -1.48 8.34 -25.75
CA VAL A 251 -2.18 7.06 -25.47
C VAL A 251 -2.94 6.52 -26.68
N LYS A 252 -3.25 7.39 -27.64
CA LYS A 252 -3.83 6.96 -28.93
C LYS A 252 -2.79 6.17 -29.73
N GLU A 253 -1.56 6.66 -29.75
CA GLU A 253 -0.41 5.96 -30.35
C GLU A 253 -0.12 4.64 -29.64
N LEU A 254 -0.21 4.62 -28.30
CA LEU A 254 -0.03 3.41 -27.49
C LEU A 254 -1.14 2.37 -27.73
N LYS A 255 -2.38 2.81 -27.96
CA LYS A 255 -3.51 1.95 -28.34
C LYS A 255 -3.33 1.37 -29.74
N GLU A 256 -2.86 2.17 -30.69
CA GLU A 256 -2.55 1.71 -32.05
C GLU A 256 -1.40 0.68 -32.03
N HIS A 257 -0.36 0.92 -31.24
CA HIS A 257 0.73 -0.03 -31.01
C HIS A 257 0.24 -1.34 -30.37
N LEU A 258 -0.65 -1.28 -29.37
CA LEU A 258 -1.24 -2.47 -28.75
C LEU A 258 -2.12 -3.26 -29.72
N VAL A 259 -2.89 -2.59 -30.57
CA VAL A 259 -3.70 -3.25 -31.61
C VAL A 259 -2.79 -3.95 -32.63
N GLN A 260 -1.70 -3.31 -33.05
CA GLN A 260 -0.71 -3.93 -33.94
C GLN A 260 -0.02 -5.14 -33.29
N GLN A 261 0.42 -5.02 -32.03
CA GLN A 261 1.03 -6.13 -31.29
C GLN A 261 0.06 -7.30 -31.10
N THR A 262 -1.21 -7.02 -30.83
CA THR A 262 -2.26 -8.05 -30.71
C THR A 262 -2.46 -8.78 -32.04
N GLY A 263 -2.44 -8.06 -33.17
CA GLY A 263 -2.48 -8.67 -34.50
C GLY A 263 -1.27 -9.56 -34.79
N ILE A 264 -0.06 -9.12 -34.41
CA ILE A 264 1.16 -9.91 -34.55
C ILE A 264 1.09 -11.18 -33.70
N MET A 265 0.64 -11.08 -32.44
CA MET A 265 0.48 -12.23 -31.56
C MET A 265 -0.54 -13.23 -32.11
N SER A 266 -1.67 -12.76 -32.64
CA SER A 266 -2.68 -13.62 -33.27
C SER A 266 -2.08 -14.41 -34.44
N ASN A 267 -1.32 -13.74 -35.31
CA ASN A 267 -0.64 -14.39 -36.44
C ASN A 267 0.41 -15.42 -35.97
N LEU A 268 1.17 -15.13 -34.92
CA LEU A 268 2.12 -16.08 -34.31
C LEU A 268 1.41 -17.30 -33.73
N THR A 269 0.28 -17.12 -33.05
CA THR A 269 -0.52 -18.24 -32.53
C THR A 269 -0.98 -19.17 -33.65
N VAL A 270 -1.51 -18.62 -34.76
CA VAL A 270 -1.92 -19.41 -35.93
C VAL A 270 -0.73 -20.16 -36.55
N GLN A 271 0.46 -19.56 -36.57
CA GLN A 271 1.67 -20.25 -37.06
C GLN A 271 2.10 -21.39 -36.13
N ILE A 272 2.03 -21.19 -34.82
CA ILE A 272 2.34 -22.24 -33.83
C ILE A 272 1.36 -23.42 -33.97
N GLU A 273 0.06 -23.15 -34.10
CA GLU A 273 -0.95 -24.19 -34.30
C GLU A 273 -0.69 -25.00 -35.57
N ARG A 274 -0.34 -24.34 -36.69
CA ARG A 274 0.04 -25.03 -37.93
C ARG A 274 1.30 -25.88 -37.76
N HIS A 275 2.31 -25.39 -37.05
CA HIS A 275 3.51 -26.17 -36.76
C HIS A 275 3.22 -27.40 -35.90
N LEU A 276 2.32 -27.27 -34.92
CA LEU A 276 1.87 -28.41 -34.11
C LEU A 276 1.12 -29.43 -34.96
N GLU A 277 0.25 -29.00 -35.87
CA GLU A 277 -0.47 -29.90 -36.78
C GLU A 277 0.50 -30.67 -37.70
N VAL A 278 1.51 -29.99 -38.24
CA VAL A 278 2.55 -30.64 -39.05
C VAL A 278 3.35 -31.63 -38.22
N ASN A 279 3.75 -31.28 -37.00
CA ASN A 279 4.47 -32.19 -36.11
C ASN A 279 3.66 -33.45 -35.76
N ASN A 280 2.35 -33.30 -35.54
CA ASN A 280 1.47 -34.44 -35.30
C ASN A 280 1.41 -35.36 -36.53
N LYS A 281 1.26 -34.80 -37.74
CA LYS A 281 1.29 -35.58 -38.99
C LYS A 281 2.62 -36.29 -39.22
N ILE A 282 3.73 -35.68 -38.83
CA ILE A 282 5.06 -36.31 -38.86
C ILE A 282 5.10 -37.47 -37.87
N GLY A 283 4.58 -37.29 -36.65
CA GLY A 283 4.43 -38.35 -35.65
C GLY A 283 3.66 -39.56 -36.19
N ASP A 284 2.45 -39.33 -36.72
CA ASP A 284 1.62 -40.38 -37.33
C ASP A 284 2.33 -41.10 -38.50
N GLY A 285 3.12 -40.36 -39.28
CA GLY A 285 3.91 -40.91 -40.37
C GLY A 285 5.06 -41.80 -39.89
N LEU A 286 5.73 -41.40 -38.80
CA LEU A 286 6.80 -42.19 -38.17
C LEU A 286 6.26 -43.47 -37.54
N ASP A 287 5.07 -43.44 -36.93
CA ASP A 287 4.44 -44.64 -36.37
C ASP A 287 4.11 -45.66 -37.46
N LYS A 288 3.51 -45.22 -38.58
CA LYS A 288 3.26 -46.08 -39.75
C LYS A 288 4.54 -46.64 -40.37
N PHE A 289 5.61 -45.83 -40.39
CA PHE A 289 6.91 -46.29 -40.87
C PHE A 289 7.48 -47.38 -39.95
N ALA A 290 7.37 -47.22 -38.63
CA ALA A 290 7.80 -48.22 -37.67
C ALA A 290 7.03 -49.54 -37.84
N GLU A 291 5.71 -49.49 -38.05
CA GLU A 291 4.88 -50.67 -38.38
C GLU A 291 5.38 -51.38 -39.65
N ALA A 292 5.61 -50.65 -40.73
CA ALA A 292 6.12 -51.22 -41.98
C ALA A 292 7.51 -51.87 -41.82
N VAL A 293 8.38 -51.30 -40.98
CA VAL A 293 9.69 -51.90 -40.67
C VAL A 293 9.55 -53.21 -39.91
N ILE A 294 8.59 -53.30 -38.99
CA ILE A 294 8.29 -54.56 -38.28
C ILE A 294 7.79 -55.62 -39.27
N GLU A 295 6.85 -55.27 -40.15
CA GLU A 295 6.34 -56.20 -41.17
C GLU A 295 7.46 -56.70 -42.11
N MET A 296 8.33 -55.81 -42.59
CA MET A 296 9.47 -56.18 -43.43
C MET A 296 10.43 -57.14 -42.72
N LYS A 297 10.64 -56.95 -41.41
CA LYS A 297 11.48 -57.84 -40.60
C LYS A 297 10.86 -59.23 -40.47
N ASP A 298 9.53 -59.31 -40.30
CA ASP A 298 8.81 -60.58 -40.23
C ASP A 298 8.83 -61.32 -41.57
N VAL A 299 8.63 -60.62 -42.69
CA VAL A 299 8.75 -61.20 -44.04
C VAL A 299 10.18 -61.71 -44.27
N SER A 300 11.19 -60.94 -43.91
CA SER A 300 12.59 -61.35 -44.02
C SER A 300 12.88 -62.64 -43.23
N LYS A 301 12.31 -62.76 -42.03
CA LYS A 301 12.40 -63.98 -41.21
C LYS A 301 11.72 -65.17 -41.89
N GLN A 302 10.52 -65.00 -42.42
CA GLN A 302 9.80 -66.07 -43.13
C GLN A 302 10.57 -66.58 -44.37
N ILE A 303 11.16 -65.66 -45.14
CA ILE A 303 12.00 -66.03 -46.30
C ILE A 303 13.22 -66.82 -45.83
N LYS A 304 13.89 -66.39 -44.76
CA LYS A 304 15.04 -67.09 -44.20
C LYS A 304 14.67 -68.51 -43.75
N ASP A 305 13.55 -68.66 -43.05
CA ASP A 305 13.06 -69.96 -42.57
C ASP A 305 12.69 -70.89 -43.75
N TYR A 306 12.09 -70.35 -44.81
CA TYR A 306 11.77 -71.09 -46.04
C TYR A 306 13.04 -71.58 -46.77
N ILE A 307 14.05 -70.73 -46.92
CA ILE A 307 15.34 -71.10 -47.52
C ILE A 307 16.00 -72.23 -46.72
N ILE A 308 16.06 -72.09 -45.39
CA ILE A 308 16.63 -73.12 -44.50
C ILE A 308 15.88 -74.45 -44.71
N LYS A 309 14.54 -74.44 -44.69
CA LYS A 309 13.73 -75.64 -44.89
C LYS A 309 13.98 -76.30 -46.24
N THR A 310 14.12 -75.51 -47.31
CA THR A 310 14.32 -76.00 -48.68
C THR A 310 15.68 -76.68 -48.84
N ILE A 311 16.74 -76.08 -48.29
CA ILE A 311 18.10 -76.65 -48.26
C ILE A 311 18.10 -77.99 -47.51
N HIS A 312 17.43 -78.08 -46.36
CA HIS A 312 17.37 -79.32 -45.57
C HIS A 312 16.53 -80.42 -46.23
N SER A 313 15.57 -80.08 -47.11
CA SER A 313 14.76 -81.07 -47.84
C SER A 313 15.44 -81.62 -49.11
N SER A 314 16.57 -81.06 -49.51
CA SER A 314 17.32 -81.45 -50.73
C SER A 314 18.56 -82.31 -50.43
N HIS A 315 18.76 -82.68 -49.16
CA HIS A 315 19.78 -83.58 -48.66
C HIS A 315 19.12 -84.82 -48.06
#